data_AF-A0A4Y9Y3G1-F1
#
_entry.id   AF-A0A4Y9Y3G1-F1
#
_cell.length_a   1.000
_cell.length_b   1.000
_cell.length_c   1.000
_cell.angle_alpha   90.00
_cell.angle_beta   90.00
_cell.angle_gamma   90.00
#
_symmetry.space_group_name_H-M   'P 1'
#
loop_
_entity.id
_entity.type
_entity.pdbx_description
1 polymer ?
#
loop_
_entity_poly.entity_id
_entity_poly.type
_entity_poly.pdbx_seq_one_letter_code
_entity_poly.pdbx_strand_id
1 'polypeptide(L)'
;MRASLASYTKWSMSSGKHLRHRSDILSDAATTLHGSMRLFLRRQTRPPSLSAASKKQNILPIRPTEIPRPIAHMQRSSPASPRDFRDVRTCAARAGARAQIRTAASDLPQASGPSSQRNCGFASPLPPNPPQASRPAIVNQRTMHLPLLLACLVAGAAAAPTTPSSLASAGLSDSLVSKVRANAQNISTHSWEIGTLAEALTELEWPALSVFSPNSIPPPRKLPAHENANDVLQIAEQVVANKAPGSLPLIDGDGAVGDPASIGSAVLLRNWTRPDLKDTSFSDAAAGQLQYLLEDAPRTPEGAISHRESQQTASLVDCRADFVYMAPPFIAYYGALQGGKAGQALLQEAYDQCRLYRDVLLDPQTGLWHHILLGDGTDASLWGTGNAWAAAGMLRVLETIRGSASAKSMKEQQKNLTSWVDEILTGAWQHQHPNGTLFNYLDDATSFADTSSTALLAASSFRLAKTDRQPAPHPRRHARTVAHSR
;
A
#
# COMPACT_ATOMS: atom_id res chain seq x y z
N MET A 1 33.73 -37.36 -27.22
CA MET A 1 32.78 -38.39 -27.71
C MET A 1 31.79 -37.70 -28.65
N ARG A 2 31.66 -38.24 -29.87
CA ARG A 2 30.66 -38.07 -30.94
C ARG A 2 29.40 -37.23 -30.60
N ALA A 3 29.09 -36.18 -31.38
CA ALA A 3 28.15 -36.14 -32.54
C ALA A 3 26.68 -36.46 -32.12
N SER A 4 25.61 -35.77 -32.54
CA SER A 4 25.27 -35.25 -33.86
C SER A 4 23.86 -34.60 -33.86
N LEU A 5 23.57 -33.73 -34.85
CA LEU A 5 22.30 -33.37 -35.51
C LEU A 5 21.23 -32.58 -34.70
N ALA A 6 20.73 -31.39 -35.07
CA ALA A 6 20.40 -30.72 -36.35
C ALA A 6 19.10 -31.18 -37.04
N SER A 7 18.14 -30.22 -37.09
CA SER A 7 17.16 -29.93 -38.16
C SER A 7 15.86 -30.75 -38.25
N TYR A 8 14.70 -30.08 -38.29
CA TYR A 8 13.88 -29.94 -39.51
C TYR A 8 12.72 -28.95 -39.34
N THR A 9 12.51 -28.14 -40.39
CA THR A 9 11.51 -27.10 -40.60
C THR A 9 10.37 -27.58 -41.52
N LYS A 10 9.18 -26.97 -41.36
CA LYS A 10 8.09 -26.76 -42.33
C LYS A 10 7.43 -27.96 -43.04
N TRP A 11 6.11 -28.07 -42.86
CA TRP A 11 5.20 -28.35 -43.98
C TRP A 11 3.87 -27.60 -43.85
N SER A 12 3.28 -27.31 -45.00
CA SER A 12 2.23 -26.33 -45.30
C SER A 12 0.97 -27.03 -45.81
N MET A 13 -0.19 -26.41 -45.53
CA MET A 13 -1.48 -26.41 -46.26
C MET A 13 -1.86 -27.56 -47.22
N SER A 14 -3.08 -28.06 -47.04
CA SER A 14 -4.21 -28.04 -48.01
C SER A 14 -4.93 -29.39 -48.18
N SER A 15 -6.28 -29.32 -48.09
CA SER A 15 -7.37 -30.16 -48.65
C SER A 15 -8.41 -30.46 -47.55
N GLY A 16 -9.66 -29.99 -47.53
CA GLY A 16 -10.47 -29.29 -48.51
C GLY A 16 -11.41 -30.23 -49.28
N LYS A 17 -12.65 -30.42 -48.78
CA LYS A 17 -13.96 -30.38 -49.52
C LYS A 17 -15.01 -31.38 -48.99
N HIS A 18 -16.16 -30.82 -48.57
CA HIS A 18 -17.55 -31.18 -48.89
C HIS A 18 -18.44 -30.38 -47.90
N LEU A 19 -19.50 -29.64 -48.25
CA LEU A 19 -20.26 -29.38 -49.47
C LEU A 19 -21.05 -28.06 -49.26
N ARG A 20 -21.40 -27.42 -50.38
CA ARG A 20 -22.09 -26.11 -50.52
C ARG A 20 -23.62 -26.25 -50.55
N HIS A 21 -24.29 -25.08 -50.58
CA HIS A 21 -25.64 -24.72 -51.09
C HIS A 21 -26.72 -24.56 -50.01
N ARG A 22 -27.53 -23.49 -49.91
CA ARG A 22 -27.95 -22.30 -50.71
C ARG A 22 -28.45 -21.25 -49.68
N SER A 23 -28.12 -19.95 -49.68
CA SER A 23 -28.61 -18.81 -50.48
C SER A 23 -30.14 -18.61 -50.58
N ASP A 24 -30.57 -17.46 -50.06
CA ASP A 24 -31.69 -16.58 -50.43
C ASP A 24 -33.13 -16.94 -50.02
N ILE A 25 -33.79 -15.97 -49.36
CA ILE A 25 -35.08 -15.36 -49.71
C ILE A 25 -35.34 -14.15 -48.77
N LEU A 26 -35.29 -12.94 -49.37
CA LEU A 26 -36.22 -11.78 -49.32
C LEU A 26 -36.76 -11.25 -47.97
N SER A 27 -37.13 -9.98 -47.78
CA SER A 27 -36.92 -8.66 -48.40
C SER A 27 -37.88 -7.68 -47.66
N ASP A 28 -37.51 -6.41 -47.58
CA ASP A 28 -38.36 -5.20 -47.65
C ASP A 28 -39.56 -4.97 -46.71
N ALA A 29 -39.49 -3.86 -45.95
CA ALA A 29 -40.20 -2.58 -46.22
C ALA A 29 -39.86 -1.58 -45.07
N ALA A 30 -39.17 -0.45 -45.26
CA ALA A 30 -39.63 0.84 -45.86
C ALA A 30 -40.91 1.40 -45.19
N THR A 31 -41.13 2.67 -44.83
CA THR A 31 -40.42 3.98 -44.74
C THR A 31 -41.47 4.94 -44.09
N THR A 32 -41.05 6.08 -43.51
CA THR A 32 -41.85 7.34 -43.30
C THR A 32 -42.95 7.31 -42.21
N LEU A 33 -43.18 8.33 -41.37
CA LEU A 33 -43.32 9.77 -41.63
C LEU A 33 -42.95 10.67 -40.42
N HIS A 34 -42.53 11.89 -40.78
CA HIS A 34 -42.38 13.11 -39.98
C HIS A 34 -43.63 13.56 -39.21
N GLY A 35 -43.43 14.42 -38.19
CA GLY A 35 -44.28 15.63 -38.09
C GLY A 35 -44.63 16.17 -36.70
N SER A 36 -43.90 17.24 -36.30
CA SER A 36 -44.40 18.45 -35.62
C SER A 36 -44.77 18.39 -34.11
N MET A 37 -44.02 19.01 -33.18
CA MET A 37 -43.88 20.45 -32.83
C MET A 37 -45.12 21.13 -32.21
N ARG A 38 -44.90 21.74 -31.02
CA ARG A 38 -45.53 22.97 -30.45
C ARG A 38 -46.96 22.79 -29.86
N LEU A 39 -47.43 23.44 -28.78
CA LEU A 39 -46.94 24.40 -27.76
C LEU A 39 -48.12 24.65 -26.77
N PHE A 40 -47.87 25.45 -25.70
CA PHE A 40 -48.83 26.15 -24.81
C PHE A 40 -49.57 25.34 -23.72
N LEU A 41 -49.85 25.81 -22.48
CA LEU A 41 -49.28 26.76 -21.51
C LEU A 41 -50.30 26.86 -20.32
N ARG A 42 -49.79 27.01 -19.09
CA ARG A 42 -50.35 27.76 -17.93
C ARG A 42 -51.71 27.37 -17.29
N ARG A 43 -51.69 27.11 -15.97
CA ARG A 43 -52.10 28.00 -14.82
C ARG A 43 -52.01 27.20 -13.51
N GLN A 44 -51.12 27.57 -12.57
CA GLN A 44 -51.38 28.36 -11.35
C GLN A 44 -52.56 27.89 -10.48
N THR A 45 -52.28 27.44 -9.25
CA THR A 45 -52.75 28.01 -7.96
C THR A 45 -52.01 27.39 -6.75
N ARG A 46 -51.77 28.21 -5.73
CA ARG A 46 -51.42 27.95 -4.31
C ARG A 46 -52.31 28.92 -3.49
N PRO A 47 -52.44 28.82 -2.15
CA PRO A 47 -52.53 27.70 -1.20
C PRO A 47 -53.82 27.85 -0.30
N PRO A 48 -53.89 27.21 0.89
CA PRO A 48 -53.62 27.99 2.11
C PRO A 48 -52.82 27.26 3.21
N SER A 49 -52.35 28.06 4.17
CA SER A 49 -51.50 27.77 5.34
C SER A 49 -52.26 27.21 6.56
N LEU A 50 -51.59 26.43 7.42
CA LEU A 50 -51.45 26.68 8.88
C LEU A 50 -50.58 25.60 9.59
N SER A 51 -49.48 26.06 10.17
CA SER A 51 -48.88 25.73 11.50
C SER A 51 -49.08 24.36 12.17
N ALA A 52 -47.99 23.63 12.41
CA ALA A 52 -47.49 23.31 13.77
C ALA A 52 -46.08 22.65 13.72
N ALA A 53 -45.26 22.97 14.71
CA ALA A 53 -43.83 22.72 14.78
C ALA A 53 -43.46 21.30 15.29
N SER A 54 -42.34 20.74 14.79
CA SER A 54 -41.37 20.02 15.63
C SER A 54 -40.00 19.85 14.93
N LYS A 55 -39.01 20.55 15.48
CA LYS A 55 -37.55 20.34 15.48
C LYS A 55 -36.91 19.60 14.28
N LYS A 56 -36.41 20.39 13.32
CA LYS A 56 -35.27 20.01 12.47
C LYS A 56 -33.98 20.09 13.31
N GLN A 57 -33.26 18.98 13.43
CA GLN A 57 -31.84 19.03 13.79
C GLN A 57 -31.06 19.61 12.60
N ASN A 58 -30.51 20.80 12.80
CA ASN A 58 -29.56 21.43 11.89
C ASN A 58 -28.30 20.56 11.80
N ILE A 59 -28.12 19.87 10.68
CA ILE A 59 -26.81 19.41 10.23
C ILE A 59 -26.11 20.65 9.66
N LEU A 60 -25.19 21.22 10.45
CA LEU A 60 -24.26 22.24 9.98
C LEU A 60 -23.12 21.53 9.22
N PRO A 61 -22.95 21.76 7.91
CA PRO A 61 -21.77 21.28 7.20
C PRO A 61 -20.54 22.07 7.64
N ILE A 62 -19.40 21.39 7.64
CA ILE A 62 -18.07 22.02 7.69
C ILE A 62 -17.98 22.97 6.50
N ARG A 63 -17.54 24.21 6.70
CA ARG A 63 -17.39 25.18 5.61
C ARG A 63 -16.36 24.67 4.60
N PRO A 64 -16.69 24.60 3.30
CA PRO A 64 -15.73 24.29 2.25
C PRO A 64 -14.98 25.57 1.85
N THR A 65 -14.10 26.04 2.73
CA THR A 65 -13.08 27.05 2.46
C THR A 65 -11.97 26.80 3.46
N GLU A 66 -10.72 26.68 3.01
CA GLU A 66 -9.49 26.32 3.78
C GLU A 66 -9.04 24.86 3.72
N ILE A 67 -9.28 24.20 2.58
CA ILE A 67 -8.35 23.20 2.04
C ILE A 67 -8.00 23.70 0.63
N PRO A 68 -6.72 23.97 0.30
CA PRO A 68 -6.34 24.36 -1.05
C PRO A 68 -6.83 23.30 -2.04
N ARG A 69 -7.53 23.73 -3.10
CA ARG A 69 -7.89 22.83 -4.19
C ARG A 69 -6.62 22.58 -5.02
N PRO A 70 -6.19 21.33 -5.26
CA PRO A 70 -5.25 21.06 -6.34
C PRO A 70 -5.88 21.48 -7.67
N ILE A 71 -5.10 22.15 -8.51
CA ILE A 71 -5.56 22.69 -9.79
C ILE A 71 -5.70 21.52 -10.78
N ALA A 72 -6.93 21.09 -11.04
CA ALA A 72 -7.20 20.05 -12.01
C ALA A 72 -6.94 20.56 -13.46
N HIS A 73 -5.76 20.29 -14.02
CA HIS A 73 -5.56 20.29 -15.46
C HIS A 73 -5.64 18.85 -16.00
N MET A 74 -6.86 18.40 -16.26
CA MET A 74 -7.14 17.19 -17.04
C MET A 74 -7.03 17.55 -18.53
N GLN A 75 -5.88 17.32 -19.17
CA GLN A 75 -5.72 17.51 -20.61
C GLN A 75 -6.22 16.28 -21.38
N ARG A 76 -7.16 16.53 -22.30
CA ARG A 76 -7.64 15.60 -23.31
C ARG A 76 -6.64 15.50 -24.47
N SER A 77 -6.49 14.30 -25.01
CA SER A 77 -5.65 13.97 -26.15
C SER A 77 -6.32 14.18 -27.53
N SER A 78 -5.46 14.59 -28.49
CA SER A 78 -5.48 14.40 -29.97
C SER A 78 -6.37 15.27 -30.88
N PRO A 79 -6.06 15.40 -32.21
CA PRO A 79 -5.00 14.78 -33.04
C PRO A 79 -4.13 15.74 -33.89
N ALA A 80 -3.20 15.15 -34.66
CA ALA A 80 -2.04 15.74 -35.36
C ALA A 80 -2.25 16.26 -36.81
N SER A 81 -1.20 16.96 -37.31
CA SER A 81 -0.65 17.03 -38.70
C SER A 81 -0.82 18.36 -39.49
N PRO A 82 0.01 18.68 -40.52
CA PRO A 82 1.49 18.69 -40.63
C PRO A 82 2.06 19.98 -41.31
N ARG A 83 3.40 20.17 -41.26
CA ARG A 83 4.31 20.89 -42.22
C ARG A 83 5.64 21.19 -41.50
N ASP A 84 6.85 21.18 -42.07
CA ASP A 84 7.42 20.79 -43.37
C ASP A 84 8.96 20.71 -43.17
N PHE A 85 9.64 20.01 -44.07
CA PHE A 85 11.07 19.70 -44.11
C PHE A 85 12.00 20.93 -44.27
N ARG A 86 13.23 20.87 -43.72
CA ARG A 86 14.51 20.96 -44.49
C ARG A 86 15.80 20.87 -43.65
N ASP A 87 16.67 19.97 -44.12
CA ASP A 87 18.14 19.99 -44.21
C ASP A 87 19.04 20.29 -42.99
N VAL A 88 19.82 19.27 -42.59
CA VAL A 88 21.18 19.43 -42.06
C VAL A 88 22.12 18.44 -42.77
N ARG A 89 23.09 18.98 -43.52
CA ARG A 89 24.27 18.26 -44.01
C ARG A 89 25.47 18.54 -43.10
N THR A 90 26.16 17.45 -42.75
CA THR A 90 27.61 17.25 -42.52
C THR A 90 28.57 18.43 -42.70
N CYS A 91 29.51 18.61 -41.75
CA CYS A 91 30.93 18.24 -41.93
C CYS A 91 31.81 18.54 -40.70
N ALA A 92 32.81 17.68 -40.51
CA ALA A 92 33.92 17.78 -39.56
C ALA A 92 35.12 18.54 -40.16
N ALA A 93 36.02 19.09 -39.31
CA ALA A 93 37.48 18.81 -39.29
C ALA A 93 38.35 19.92 -38.65
N ARG A 94 39.31 19.47 -37.80
CA ARG A 94 40.73 19.90 -37.64
C ARG A 94 41.03 21.33 -37.12
N ALA A 95 42.15 21.66 -36.47
CA ALA A 95 43.29 20.99 -35.83
C ALA A 95 44.23 22.07 -35.22
N GLY A 96 45.13 21.67 -34.29
CA GLY A 96 46.41 22.34 -33.97
C GLY A 96 46.36 23.44 -32.88
N ALA A 97 47.39 23.72 -32.09
CA ALA A 97 48.74 23.16 -31.89
C ALA A 97 49.34 23.77 -30.59
N ARG A 98 50.42 23.16 -30.09
CA ARG A 98 51.19 23.42 -28.84
C ARG A 98 52.02 24.73 -28.83
N ALA A 99 52.33 25.25 -27.62
CA ALA A 99 53.65 25.68 -27.10
C ALA A 99 53.50 26.27 -25.66
N GLN A 100 53.93 25.60 -24.57
CA GLN A 100 55.20 25.69 -23.81
C GLN A 100 55.80 27.11 -23.58
N ILE A 101 56.06 27.49 -22.31
CA ILE A 101 57.40 27.73 -21.68
C ILE A 101 57.34 28.49 -20.31
N ARG A 102 58.03 27.92 -19.30
CA ARG A 102 58.78 28.45 -18.10
C ARG A 102 58.13 29.14 -16.87
N THR A 103 58.12 28.36 -15.77
CA THR A 103 58.81 28.51 -14.45
C THR A 103 59.31 29.88 -13.92
N ALA A 104 58.93 30.20 -12.68
CA ALA A 104 59.82 30.63 -11.57
C ALA A 104 59.14 30.37 -10.21
N ALA A 105 59.95 30.06 -9.19
CA ALA A 105 59.58 29.52 -7.89
C ALA A 105 59.69 30.53 -6.74
N SER A 106 58.95 30.31 -5.64
CA SER A 106 59.42 30.55 -4.26
C SER A 106 58.41 30.07 -3.20
N ASP A 107 58.94 29.28 -2.26
CA ASP A 107 58.61 29.17 -0.83
C ASP A 107 57.40 28.35 -0.29
N LEU A 108 57.78 27.28 0.44
CA LEU A 108 57.06 26.47 1.43
C LEU A 108 56.82 27.28 2.74
N PRO A 109 55.93 26.90 3.70
CA PRO A 109 55.74 25.50 4.15
C PRO A 109 54.33 25.00 4.54
N GLN A 110 54.19 23.70 4.31
CA GLN A 110 53.54 22.58 5.03
C GLN A 110 52.36 22.74 6.03
N ALA A 111 51.58 21.64 6.01
CA ALA A 111 50.61 21.09 6.98
C ALA A 111 49.16 21.58 6.77
N SER A 112 48.12 20.75 6.69
CA SER A 112 47.94 19.34 7.04
C SER A 112 46.57 18.86 6.51
N GLY A 113 46.44 17.57 6.16
CA GLY A 113 45.15 16.89 6.01
C GLY A 113 44.98 16.08 4.71
N PRO A 114 45.06 14.74 4.75
CA PRO A 114 44.76 13.91 3.59
C PRO A 114 43.26 13.57 3.51
N SER A 115 42.80 13.56 2.27
CA SER A 115 41.67 12.83 1.73
C SER A 115 41.49 11.42 2.32
N SER A 116 40.25 11.01 2.57
CA SER A 116 39.89 9.59 2.46
C SER A 116 38.59 9.43 1.68
N GLN A 117 38.73 8.80 0.52
CA GLN A 117 37.71 8.00 -0.13
C GLN A 117 37.23 6.94 0.87
N ARG A 118 35.92 6.68 0.96
CA ARG A 118 35.41 5.44 1.56
C ARG A 118 34.45 4.75 0.61
N ASN A 119 34.97 3.64 0.09
CA ASN A 119 34.25 2.55 -0.55
C ASN A 119 33.24 1.92 0.42
N CYS A 120 32.19 1.40 -0.19
CA CYS A 120 31.18 0.51 0.32
C CYS A 120 31.75 -0.78 0.95
N GLY A 121 31.03 -1.31 1.94
CA GLY A 121 31.07 -2.75 2.28
C GLY A 121 31.33 -3.09 3.75
N PHE A 122 30.49 -4.01 4.24
CA PHE A 122 30.68 -4.94 5.37
C PHE A 122 30.08 -4.62 6.75
N ALA A 123 28.95 -5.28 7.01
CA ALA A 123 28.69 -6.25 8.09
C ALA A 123 29.62 -6.26 9.31
N SER A 124 29.02 -6.15 10.50
CA SER A 124 29.68 -6.35 11.79
C SER A 124 29.55 -7.80 12.30
N PRO A 125 30.51 -8.32 13.10
CA PRO A 125 30.60 -9.74 13.45
C PRO A 125 30.01 -10.09 14.83
N LEU A 126 29.55 -11.34 14.95
CA LEU A 126 29.07 -11.99 16.19
C LEU A 126 30.23 -12.52 17.06
N PRO A 127 30.03 -12.67 18.39
CA PRO A 127 31.06 -13.19 19.32
C PRO A 127 31.14 -14.74 19.36
N PRO A 128 32.23 -15.32 19.90
CA PRO A 128 32.60 -16.73 19.69
C PRO A 128 32.01 -17.73 20.71
N ASN A 129 31.82 -18.98 20.25
CA ASN A 129 31.43 -20.15 21.07
C ASN A 129 32.64 -20.82 21.76
N PRO A 130 32.46 -21.47 22.93
CA PRO A 130 33.50 -22.23 23.63
C PRO A 130 33.68 -23.69 23.12
N PRO A 131 34.78 -24.39 23.49
CA PRO A 131 35.35 -25.48 22.70
C PRO A 131 34.77 -26.88 22.94
N GLN A 132 34.86 -27.71 21.89
CA GLN A 132 34.49 -29.13 21.86
C GLN A 132 35.55 -30.02 22.54
N ALA A 133 35.08 -31.04 23.26
CA ALA A 133 35.90 -32.13 23.81
C ALA A 133 35.65 -33.46 23.05
N SER A 134 36.70 -34.27 23.03
CA SER A 134 36.99 -35.41 22.16
C SER A 134 36.20 -36.71 22.44
N ARG A 135 36.09 -37.57 21.40
CA ARG A 135 35.53 -38.94 21.39
C ARG A 135 36.33 -39.94 22.25
N PRO A 136 35.81 -41.17 22.47
CA PRO A 136 36.24 -42.27 21.59
C PRO A 136 35.11 -43.24 21.14
N ALA A 137 35.43 -44.00 20.07
CA ALA A 137 34.63 -45.03 19.44
C ALA A 137 34.81 -46.40 20.13
N ILE A 138 33.77 -47.25 20.09
CA ILE A 138 33.89 -48.70 20.30
C ILE A 138 33.15 -49.44 19.18
N VAL A 139 33.79 -50.54 18.77
CA VAL A 139 33.60 -51.39 17.61
C VAL A 139 32.45 -52.39 17.77
N ASN A 140 31.62 -52.46 16.72
CA ASN A 140 31.05 -53.63 16.03
C ASN A 140 31.05 -55.01 16.73
N GLN A 141 29.89 -55.65 16.84
CA GLN A 141 29.76 -57.11 16.65
C GLN A 141 28.37 -57.48 16.09
N ARG A 142 28.39 -58.22 14.98
CA ARG A 142 27.26 -58.85 14.28
C ARG A 142 26.80 -60.10 15.02
N THR A 143 25.52 -60.45 14.94
CA THR A 143 25.07 -61.81 14.59
C THR A 143 23.58 -61.84 14.24
N MET A 144 23.27 -62.60 13.19
CA MET A 144 21.93 -62.90 12.65
C MET A 144 21.18 -63.91 13.54
N HIS A 145 19.84 -63.88 13.53
CA HIS A 145 18.94 -64.94 13.03
C HIS A 145 17.49 -64.73 13.51
N LEU A 146 16.57 -64.77 12.54
CA LEU A 146 15.10 -64.85 12.60
C LEU A 146 14.69 -66.36 12.58
N PRO A 147 13.42 -66.83 12.63
CA PRO A 147 12.13 -66.42 13.27
C PRO A 147 11.56 -67.53 14.20
N LEU A 148 10.49 -67.25 15.01
CA LEU A 148 9.20 -67.99 14.98
C LEU A 148 8.19 -67.52 16.05
N LEU A 149 6.94 -67.34 15.61
CA LEU A 149 5.62 -67.52 16.25
C LEU A 149 5.29 -66.75 17.55
N LEU A 150 4.41 -65.74 17.48
CA LEU A 150 2.93 -65.83 17.52
C LEU A 150 2.37 -66.09 18.92
N ALA A 151 2.01 -65.01 19.62
CA ALA A 151 1.00 -65.02 20.67
C ALA A 151 0.20 -63.72 20.60
N CYS A 152 -1.07 -63.85 20.25
CA CYS A 152 -2.07 -62.79 20.21
C CYS A 152 -2.31 -62.23 21.62
N LEU A 153 -2.16 -60.92 21.80
CA LEU A 153 -2.77 -60.18 22.89
C LEU A 153 -3.38 -58.91 22.31
N VAL A 154 -4.70 -58.95 22.14
CA VAL A 154 -5.54 -57.79 21.84
C VAL A 154 -5.59 -56.94 23.10
N ALA A 155 -4.69 -55.97 23.21
CA ALA A 155 -4.83 -54.87 24.15
C ALA A 155 -5.42 -53.68 23.37
N GLY A 156 -6.70 -53.39 23.62
CA GLY A 156 -7.34 -52.18 23.14
C GLY A 156 -6.65 -50.96 23.73
N ALA A 157 -5.78 -50.32 22.94
CA ALA A 157 -5.30 -48.98 23.24
C ALA A 157 -6.47 -48.03 22.99
N ALA A 158 -7.18 -47.69 24.06
CA ALA A 158 -8.03 -46.50 24.07
C ALA A 158 -7.12 -45.32 23.73
N ALA A 159 -7.24 -44.81 22.50
CA ALA A 159 -6.67 -43.52 22.13
C ALA A 159 -7.31 -42.49 23.06
N ALA A 160 -6.58 -42.10 24.10
CA ALA A 160 -6.93 -40.93 24.88
C ALA A 160 -7.01 -39.76 23.89
N PRO A 161 -8.13 -39.01 23.82
CA PRO A 161 -8.16 -37.81 23.03
C PRO A 161 -7.10 -36.90 23.61
N THR A 162 -6.00 -36.69 22.86
CA THR A 162 -5.11 -35.57 23.11
C THR A 162 -5.96 -34.33 22.86
N THR A 163 -6.59 -33.83 23.92
CA THR A 163 -7.11 -32.48 23.94
C THR A 163 -5.93 -31.60 23.52
N PRO A 164 -5.99 -30.88 22.39
CA PRO A 164 -4.98 -29.88 22.12
C PRO A 164 -4.99 -28.97 23.35
N SER A 165 -3.90 -29.02 24.12
CA SER A 165 -3.68 -28.07 25.20
C SER A 165 -3.92 -26.72 24.56
N SER A 166 -4.97 -26.04 25.00
CA SER A 166 -5.18 -24.65 24.66
C SER A 166 -3.98 -23.90 25.23
N LEU A 167 -2.93 -23.79 24.43
CA LEU A 167 -2.01 -22.67 24.51
C LEU A 167 -2.85 -21.45 24.12
N ALA A 168 -3.75 -21.06 25.02
CA ALA A 168 -4.07 -19.66 25.18
C ALA A 168 -2.73 -19.05 25.59
N SER A 169 -1.94 -18.66 24.59
CA SER A 169 -0.74 -17.88 24.80
C SER A 169 -1.18 -16.71 25.65
N ALA A 170 -0.72 -16.65 26.90
CA ALA A 170 -0.77 -15.42 27.65
C ALA A 170 -0.10 -14.41 26.71
N GLY A 171 -0.86 -13.42 26.24
CA GLY A 171 -0.34 -12.40 25.34
C GLY A 171 0.90 -11.74 25.93
N LEU A 172 1.55 -10.87 25.15
CA LEU A 172 2.69 -10.12 25.66
C LEU A 172 2.28 -9.35 26.93
N SER A 173 3.11 -9.41 27.98
CA SER A 173 2.83 -8.67 29.22
C SER A 173 2.94 -7.16 28.97
N ASP A 174 2.17 -6.36 29.73
CA ASP A 174 2.20 -4.91 29.62
C ASP A 174 3.62 -4.33 29.77
N SER A 175 4.44 -4.95 30.63
CA SER A 175 5.85 -4.58 30.80
C SER A 175 6.69 -4.82 29.54
N LEU A 176 6.45 -5.94 28.84
CA LEU A 176 7.14 -6.24 27.60
C LEU A 176 6.67 -5.33 26.47
N VAL A 177 5.36 -5.11 26.34
CA VAL A 177 4.77 -4.16 25.39
C VAL A 177 5.36 -2.75 25.61
N SER A 178 5.43 -2.31 26.87
CA SER A 178 6.04 -1.01 27.22
C SER A 178 7.51 -0.90 26.79
N LYS A 179 8.30 -1.98 26.96
CA LYS A 179 9.70 -2.01 26.51
C LYS A 179 9.82 -1.96 24.99
N VAL A 180 8.99 -2.71 24.27
CA VAL A 180 8.95 -2.71 22.80
C VAL A 180 8.58 -1.31 22.30
N ARG A 181 7.56 -0.69 22.89
CA ARG A 181 7.15 0.69 22.58
C ARG A 181 8.29 1.69 22.80
N ALA A 182 8.92 1.67 23.96
CA ALA A 182 10.03 2.57 24.26
C ALA A 182 11.20 2.37 23.29
N ASN A 183 11.51 1.13 22.93
CA ASN A 183 12.56 0.85 21.94
C ASN A 183 12.17 1.37 20.55
N ALA A 184 10.93 1.14 20.10
CA ALA A 184 10.44 1.64 18.82
C ALA A 184 10.51 3.17 18.73
N GLN A 185 10.12 3.88 19.80
CA GLN A 185 10.24 5.33 19.90
C GLN A 185 11.69 5.82 19.85
N ASN A 186 12.63 5.08 20.44
CA ASN A 186 14.04 5.47 20.46
C ASN A 186 14.76 5.26 19.13
N ILE A 187 14.34 4.27 18.32
CA ILE A 187 15.04 3.92 17.07
C ILE A 187 14.41 4.54 15.82
N SER A 188 13.14 4.96 15.88
CA SER A 188 12.43 5.51 14.71
C SER A 188 12.91 6.93 14.42
N THR A 189 13.74 7.08 13.40
CA THR A 189 14.38 8.35 13.03
C THR A 189 14.17 8.72 11.58
N HIS A 190 13.94 7.74 10.70
CA HIS A 190 13.60 7.97 9.31
C HIS A 190 12.11 8.24 9.14
N SER A 191 11.75 8.92 8.05
CA SER A 191 10.39 9.40 7.80
C SER A 191 9.35 8.27 7.81
N TRP A 192 9.60 7.15 7.13
CA TRP A 192 8.71 5.98 7.14
C TRP A 192 8.64 5.26 8.51
N GLU A 193 9.72 5.26 9.28
CA GLU A 193 9.76 4.66 10.63
C GLU A 193 8.87 5.47 11.58
N ILE A 194 8.98 6.79 11.53
CA ILE A 194 8.18 7.72 12.34
C ILE A 194 6.69 7.57 12.00
N GLY A 195 6.33 7.48 10.71
CA GLY A 195 4.95 7.27 10.29
C GLY A 195 4.41 5.90 10.72
N THR A 196 5.20 4.84 10.55
CA THR A 196 4.84 3.49 11.02
C THR A 196 4.64 3.47 12.53
N LEU A 197 5.54 4.10 13.29
CA LEU A 197 5.43 4.23 14.74
C LEU A 197 4.15 4.97 15.13
N ALA A 198 3.82 6.08 14.47
CA ALA A 198 2.61 6.85 14.75
C ALA A 198 1.35 5.99 14.55
N GLU A 199 1.31 5.17 13.50
CA GLU A 199 0.19 4.27 13.25
C GLU A 199 0.12 3.12 14.27
N ALA A 200 1.27 2.54 14.63
CA ALA A 200 1.35 1.51 15.65
C ALA A 200 0.90 2.02 17.03
N LEU A 201 1.32 3.22 17.42
CA LEU A 201 0.88 3.88 18.66
C LEU A 201 -0.62 4.18 18.63
N THR A 202 -1.14 4.67 17.50
CA THR A 202 -2.58 4.90 17.33
C THR A 202 -3.37 3.61 17.52
N GLU A 203 -2.90 2.50 16.96
CA GLU A 203 -3.60 1.22 17.07
C GLU A 203 -3.50 0.56 18.45
N LEU A 204 -2.37 0.73 19.13
CA LEU A 204 -2.09 0.11 20.43
C LEU A 204 -2.69 0.90 21.59
N GLU A 205 -2.41 2.20 21.65
CA GLU A 205 -2.72 3.06 22.80
C GLU A 205 -4.06 3.79 22.62
N TRP A 206 -4.44 4.06 21.37
CA TRP A 206 -5.62 4.86 21.02
C TRP A 206 -6.55 4.15 20.05
N PRO A 207 -6.93 2.88 20.30
CA PRO A 207 -7.63 2.06 19.32
C PRO A 207 -8.92 2.71 18.81
N ALA A 208 -9.62 3.52 19.62
CA ALA A 208 -10.82 4.27 19.20
C ALA A 208 -10.58 5.26 18.04
N LEU A 209 -9.34 5.76 17.90
CA LEU A 209 -8.93 6.69 16.84
C LEU A 209 -8.33 5.98 15.61
N SER A 210 -8.08 4.67 15.70
CA SER A 210 -7.61 3.87 14.58
C SER A 210 -8.66 3.75 13.48
N VAL A 211 -8.23 3.74 12.21
CA VAL A 211 -9.11 3.46 11.05
C VAL A 211 -9.82 2.11 11.16
N PHE A 212 -9.29 1.17 11.95
CA PHE A 212 -9.87 -0.15 12.20
C PHE A 212 -10.99 -0.19 13.25
N SER A 213 -11.34 0.97 13.83
CA SER A 213 -12.41 1.09 14.82
C SER A 213 -13.71 1.62 14.20
N PRO A 214 -14.88 1.09 14.62
CA PRO A 214 -16.15 1.61 14.15
C PRO A 214 -16.32 3.10 14.49
N ASN A 215 -16.80 3.89 13.54
CA ASN A 215 -17.06 5.33 13.68
C ASN A 215 -15.82 6.18 14.02
N SER A 216 -14.60 5.70 13.77
CA SER A 216 -13.38 6.49 13.97
C SER A 216 -13.15 7.55 12.89
N ILE A 217 -13.94 7.54 11.80
CA ILE A 217 -13.79 8.44 10.66
C ILE A 217 -15.09 9.21 10.42
N PRO A 218 -15.09 10.54 10.52
CA PRO A 218 -14.02 11.35 11.11
C PRO A 218 -13.93 11.16 12.64
N PRO A 219 -12.76 11.39 13.27
CA PRO A 219 -12.64 11.35 14.71
C PRO A 219 -13.34 12.56 15.36
N PRO A 220 -13.53 12.58 16.69
CA PRO A 220 -14.04 13.75 17.40
C PRO A 220 -13.17 14.98 17.12
N ARG A 221 -13.80 16.15 16.88
CA ARG A 221 -13.09 17.43 16.68
C ARG A 221 -12.32 17.92 17.91
N LYS A 222 -12.67 17.40 19.09
CA LYS A 222 -12.00 17.66 20.35
C LYS A 222 -11.84 16.32 21.04
N LEU A 223 -10.60 15.96 21.31
CA LEU A 223 -10.31 14.72 22.01
C LEU A 223 -10.62 14.88 23.50
N PRO A 224 -11.30 13.90 24.12
CA PRO A 224 -11.49 13.91 25.56
C PRO A 224 -10.16 13.58 26.26
N ALA A 225 -10.04 13.95 27.54
CA ALA A 225 -8.79 13.77 28.29
C ALA A 225 -8.28 12.30 28.33
N HIS A 226 -9.18 11.32 28.24
CA HIS A 226 -8.88 9.89 28.25
C HIS A 226 -8.56 9.29 26.87
N GLU A 227 -8.74 10.04 25.78
CA GLU A 227 -8.36 9.64 24.40
C GLU A 227 -7.56 10.77 23.74
N ASN A 228 -6.57 11.30 24.46
CA ASN A 228 -5.87 12.53 24.06
C ASN A 228 -4.82 12.33 22.96
N ALA A 229 -4.49 11.08 22.60
CA ALA A 229 -3.53 10.73 21.55
C ALA A 229 -2.15 11.40 21.71
N ASN A 230 -1.74 11.72 22.94
CA ASN A 230 -0.66 12.69 23.17
C ASN A 230 0.66 12.35 22.47
N ASP A 231 1.06 11.08 22.48
CA ASP A 231 2.30 10.63 21.81
C ASP A 231 2.20 10.69 20.27
N VAL A 232 1.05 10.36 19.69
CA VAL A 232 0.79 10.51 18.24
C VAL A 232 0.75 11.98 17.84
N LEU A 233 0.09 12.83 18.63
CA LEU A 233 0.01 14.26 18.39
C LEU A 233 1.37 14.94 18.54
N GLN A 234 2.20 14.48 19.47
CA GLN A 234 3.56 15.00 19.67
C GLN A 234 4.47 14.70 18.47
N ILE A 235 4.32 13.53 17.83
CA ILE A 235 5.01 13.22 16.56
C ILE A 235 4.63 14.26 15.49
N ALA A 236 3.33 14.53 15.32
CA ALA A 236 2.86 15.52 14.36
C ALA A 236 3.37 16.94 14.67
N GLU A 237 3.34 17.36 15.93
CA GLU A 237 3.88 18.65 16.38
C GLU A 237 5.37 18.77 16.06
N GLN A 238 6.16 17.75 16.41
CA GLN A 238 7.60 17.76 16.20
C GLN A 238 7.94 17.83 14.70
N VAL A 239 7.26 17.06 13.87
CA VAL A 239 7.50 17.06 12.42
C VAL A 239 7.12 18.40 11.80
N VAL A 240 5.96 18.95 12.13
CA VAL A 240 5.52 20.24 11.59
C VAL A 240 6.40 21.40 12.10
N ALA A 241 6.85 21.36 13.36
CA ALA A 241 7.73 22.38 13.92
C ALA A 241 9.13 22.40 13.29
N ASN A 242 9.64 21.23 12.85
CA ASN A 242 10.96 21.11 12.21
C ASN A 242 10.89 21.07 10.68
N LYS A 243 9.70 21.20 10.09
CA LYS A 243 9.52 21.16 8.65
C LYS A 243 10.32 22.29 7.99
N ALA A 244 11.11 21.95 6.98
CA ALA A 244 11.92 22.92 6.25
C ALA A 244 11.04 24.03 5.63
N PRO A 245 11.36 25.32 5.82
CA PRO A 245 10.57 26.41 5.25
C PRO A 245 10.46 26.31 3.72
N GLY A 246 9.24 26.41 3.19
CA GLY A 246 8.98 26.36 1.76
C GLY A 246 9.10 24.97 1.11
N SER A 247 9.46 23.92 1.86
CA SER A 247 9.39 22.55 1.31
C SER A 247 7.93 22.10 1.19
N LEU A 248 7.65 21.16 0.29
CA LEU A 248 6.33 20.52 0.21
C LEU A 248 6.25 19.28 1.13
N PRO A 249 7.18 18.31 1.08
CA PRO A 249 7.14 17.15 1.97
C PRO A 249 7.21 17.50 3.46
N LEU A 250 6.62 16.67 4.32
CA LEU A 250 6.58 16.84 5.78
C LEU A 250 7.97 16.84 6.40
N ILE A 251 8.86 16.00 5.88
CA ILE A 251 10.25 15.81 6.30
C ILE A 251 11.04 15.27 5.10
N ASP A 252 12.36 15.25 5.19
CA ASP A 252 13.23 14.60 4.19
C ASP A 252 12.88 13.10 4.06
N GLY A 253 12.78 12.64 2.82
CA GLY A 253 12.43 11.27 2.45
C GLY A 253 13.63 10.41 2.08
N ASP A 254 14.86 10.93 2.11
CA ASP A 254 16.06 10.21 1.63
C ASP A 254 15.87 9.65 0.20
N GLY A 255 15.30 10.51 -0.66
CA GLY A 255 14.96 10.20 -2.04
C GLY A 255 13.67 9.38 -2.24
N ALA A 256 12.97 8.99 -1.17
CA ALA A 256 11.67 8.33 -1.25
C ALA A 256 10.51 9.33 -1.24
N VAL A 257 9.59 9.18 -2.20
CA VAL A 257 8.42 10.04 -2.39
C VAL A 257 7.35 9.76 -1.34
N GLY A 258 7.12 8.47 -1.05
CA GLY A 258 6.04 8.02 -0.17
C GLY A 258 6.36 8.15 1.32
N ASP A 259 7.62 8.02 1.70
CA ASP A 259 8.02 7.84 3.10
C ASP A 259 7.63 9.01 4.00
N PRO A 260 7.83 10.30 3.62
CA PRO A 260 7.31 11.43 4.39
C PRO A 260 5.79 11.43 4.56
N ALA A 261 5.04 10.89 3.59
CA ALA A 261 3.58 10.86 3.63
C ALA A 261 3.03 9.91 4.70
N SER A 262 3.79 8.91 5.12
CA SER A 262 3.38 7.95 6.16
C SER A 262 3.06 8.63 7.50
N ILE A 263 3.68 9.79 7.79
CA ILE A 263 3.44 10.60 8.99
C ILE A 263 2.12 11.40 8.86
N GLY A 264 1.62 11.55 7.64
CA GLY A 264 0.51 12.44 7.31
C GLY A 264 -0.79 12.12 8.04
N SER A 265 -1.04 10.85 8.40
CA SER A 265 -2.20 10.48 9.23
C SER A 265 -2.19 11.18 10.59
N ALA A 266 -1.03 11.23 11.25
CA ALA A 266 -0.86 11.90 12.54
C ALA A 266 -1.00 13.43 12.40
N VAL A 267 -0.43 14.01 11.33
CA VAL A 267 -0.56 15.44 11.04
C VAL A 267 -2.02 15.82 10.77
N LEU A 268 -2.76 14.99 10.02
CA LEU A 268 -4.18 15.18 9.77
C LEU A 268 -5.03 15.05 11.04
N LEU A 269 -4.72 14.06 11.90
CA LEU A 269 -5.38 13.93 13.20
C LEU A 269 -5.16 15.19 14.04
N ARG A 270 -3.90 15.63 14.16
CA ARG A 270 -3.57 16.86 14.90
C ARG A 270 -4.25 18.09 14.33
N ASN A 271 -4.25 18.24 13.00
CA ASN A 271 -4.98 19.30 12.32
C ASN A 271 -6.47 19.28 12.68
N TRP A 272 -7.10 18.10 12.66
CA TRP A 272 -8.53 17.93 12.91
C TRP A 272 -8.93 18.25 14.35
N THR A 273 -8.06 17.92 15.31
CA THR A 273 -8.32 18.02 16.74
C THR A 273 -7.73 19.26 17.40
N ARG A 274 -7.13 20.17 16.62
CA ARG A 274 -6.41 21.33 17.14
C ARG A 274 -7.28 22.24 18.00
N PRO A 275 -6.78 22.73 19.15
CA PRO A 275 -7.53 23.65 19.99
C PRO A 275 -7.66 25.04 19.38
N ASP A 276 -6.62 25.53 18.70
CA ASP A 276 -6.61 26.81 18.00
C ASP A 276 -6.82 26.62 16.50
N LEU A 277 -7.99 27.04 16.01
CA LEU A 277 -8.32 26.93 14.59
C LEU A 277 -7.55 27.92 13.71
N LYS A 278 -6.95 28.97 14.29
CA LYS A 278 -6.12 29.94 13.59
C LYS A 278 -4.73 29.40 13.24
N ASP A 279 -4.30 28.36 13.93
CA ASP A 279 -3.07 27.64 13.58
C ASP A 279 -3.34 26.81 12.31
N THR A 280 -2.80 27.27 11.19
CA THR A 280 -2.87 26.60 9.89
C THR A 280 -1.64 25.74 9.60
N SER A 281 -0.64 25.71 10.48
CA SER A 281 0.64 25.01 10.22
C SER A 281 0.45 23.55 9.84
N PHE A 282 -0.45 22.84 10.55
CA PHE A 282 -0.77 21.44 10.27
C PHE A 282 -1.56 21.26 8.97
N SER A 283 -2.52 22.14 8.66
CA SER A 283 -3.26 22.06 7.40
C SER A 283 -2.37 22.38 6.20
N ASP A 284 -1.49 23.37 6.33
CA ASP A 284 -0.58 23.80 5.29
C ASP A 284 0.49 22.72 5.04
N ALA A 285 1.03 22.11 6.11
CA ALA A 285 1.97 21.00 6.00
C ALA A 285 1.35 19.76 5.34
N ALA A 286 0.14 19.36 5.75
CA ALA A 286 -0.57 18.24 5.13
C ALA A 286 -0.93 18.53 3.67
N ALA A 287 -1.37 19.76 3.35
CA ALA A 287 -1.67 20.15 1.98
C ALA A 287 -0.42 20.16 1.09
N GLY A 288 0.72 20.63 1.61
CA GLY A 288 2.01 20.60 0.90
C GLY A 288 2.45 19.17 0.58
N GLN A 289 2.36 18.24 1.54
CA GLN A 289 2.67 16.84 1.29
C GLN A 289 1.74 16.21 0.24
N LEU A 290 0.44 16.51 0.31
CA LEU A 290 -0.52 16.02 -0.67
C LEU A 290 -0.23 16.60 -2.06
N GLN A 291 0.07 17.89 -2.16
CA GLN A 291 0.44 18.54 -3.41
C GLN A 291 1.67 17.87 -4.03
N TYR A 292 2.73 17.64 -3.26
CA TYR A 292 3.92 16.96 -3.76
C TYR A 292 3.60 15.59 -4.38
N LEU A 293 2.80 14.76 -3.69
CA LEU A 293 2.40 13.45 -4.20
C LEU A 293 1.56 13.53 -5.48
N LEU A 294 0.64 14.51 -5.54
CA LEU A 294 -0.34 14.59 -6.62
C LEU A 294 0.17 15.31 -7.87
N GLU A 295 1.05 16.29 -7.70
CA GLU A 295 1.41 17.23 -8.76
C GLU A 295 2.89 17.16 -9.15
N ASP A 296 3.80 16.87 -8.22
CA ASP A 296 5.25 17.00 -8.45
C ASP A 296 5.99 15.66 -8.57
N ALA A 297 5.52 14.63 -7.86
CA ALA A 297 6.17 13.33 -7.86
C ALA A 297 6.15 12.69 -9.27
N PRO A 298 7.24 12.03 -9.71
CA PRO A 298 7.27 11.33 -10.99
C PRO A 298 6.18 10.26 -11.06
N ARG A 299 5.61 10.02 -12.25
CA ARG A 299 4.55 9.02 -12.46
C ARG A 299 4.79 8.15 -13.67
N THR A 300 4.33 6.90 -13.61
CA THR A 300 4.21 6.08 -14.82
C THR A 300 3.19 6.67 -15.78
N PRO A 301 3.20 6.32 -17.07
CA PRO A 301 2.15 6.73 -18.02
C PRO A 301 0.72 6.37 -17.57
N GLU A 302 0.57 5.28 -16.82
CA GLU A 302 -0.68 4.80 -16.25
C GLU A 302 -1.10 5.56 -14.99
N GLY A 303 -0.23 6.43 -14.46
CA GLY A 303 -0.50 7.32 -13.34
C GLY A 303 0.01 6.84 -11.98
N ALA A 304 0.79 5.75 -11.92
CA ALA A 304 1.34 5.26 -10.65
C ALA A 304 2.42 6.23 -10.19
N ILE A 305 2.31 6.72 -8.96
CA ILE A 305 3.34 7.58 -8.36
C ILE A 305 4.61 6.76 -8.18
N SER A 306 5.76 7.30 -8.56
CA SER A 306 7.06 6.68 -8.32
C SER A 306 7.35 6.64 -6.83
N HIS A 307 7.92 5.54 -6.35
CA HIS A 307 8.44 5.49 -4.99
C HIS A 307 9.71 6.35 -4.81
N ARG A 308 10.44 6.63 -5.90
CA ARG A 308 11.67 7.46 -5.89
C ARG A 308 11.46 8.81 -6.58
N GLU A 309 12.08 9.86 -6.04
CA GLU A 309 11.93 11.25 -6.52
C GLU A 309 12.60 11.54 -7.88
N SER A 310 13.52 10.68 -8.31
CA SER A 310 14.26 10.69 -9.59
C SER A 310 14.95 12.01 -9.97
N GLN A 311 16.29 12.07 -9.77
CA GLN A 311 17.18 12.98 -10.51
C GLN A 311 18.45 12.30 -11.08
N GLN A 312 18.66 10.99 -10.89
CA GLN A 312 20.01 10.41 -11.03
C GLN A 312 20.14 9.26 -12.05
N THR A 313 19.06 8.63 -12.52
CA THR A 313 19.18 7.56 -13.55
C THR A 313 18.05 7.61 -14.58
N ALA A 314 18.27 6.95 -15.73
CA ALA A 314 17.53 7.14 -16.97
C ALA A 314 16.18 6.38 -17.05
N SER A 315 15.87 5.50 -16.10
CA SER A 315 14.54 4.89 -15.97
C SER A 315 13.72 5.63 -14.92
N LEU A 316 12.73 6.39 -15.37
CA LEU A 316 12.16 7.53 -14.63
C LEU A 316 11.22 7.19 -13.46
N VAL A 317 10.89 5.92 -13.21
CA VAL A 317 9.91 5.51 -12.18
C VAL A 317 10.22 4.13 -11.61
N ASP A 318 10.23 4.03 -10.27
CA ASP A 318 10.39 2.78 -9.52
C ASP A 318 9.08 2.48 -8.76
N CYS A 319 8.55 1.25 -8.90
CA CYS A 319 7.48 0.76 -8.03
C CYS A 319 8.07 -0.16 -6.96
N ARG A 320 7.93 0.20 -5.68
CA ARG A 320 8.30 -0.61 -4.52
C ARG A 320 7.07 -0.94 -3.67
N ALA A 321 6.89 -2.19 -3.27
CA ALA A 321 5.71 -2.64 -2.53
C ALA A 321 5.43 -1.78 -1.26
N ASP A 322 6.48 -1.29 -0.63
CA ASP A 322 6.52 -0.38 0.52
C ASP A 322 5.62 0.84 0.35
N PHE A 323 5.60 1.43 -0.85
CA PHE A 323 4.85 2.66 -1.16
C PHE A 323 3.38 2.55 -0.75
N VAL A 324 2.80 1.37 -0.86
CA VAL A 324 1.38 1.11 -0.60
C VAL A 324 1.01 1.32 0.87
N TYR A 325 1.96 1.15 1.80
CA TYR A 325 1.75 1.51 3.20
C TYR A 325 2.00 3.00 3.47
N MET A 326 2.93 3.62 2.74
CA MET A 326 3.39 4.97 3.06
C MET A 326 2.45 6.08 2.58
N ALA A 327 2.05 6.06 1.30
CA ALA A 327 1.33 7.19 0.70
C ALA A 327 -0.20 6.98 0.57
N PRO A 328 -0.73 5.86 0.04
CA PRO A 328 -2.16 5.70 -0.15
C PRO A 328 -3.00 5.86 1.13
N PRO A 329 -2.60 5.34 2.31
CA PRO A 329 -3.36 5.56 3.55
C PRO A 329 -3.50 7.04 3.92
N PHE A 330 -2.44 7.83 3.75
CA PHE A 330 -2.49 9.27 3.97
C PHE A 330 -3.47 9.97 3.01
N ILE A 331 -3.38 9.68 1.70
CA ILE A 331 -4.28 10.25 0.69
C ILE A 331 -5.73 9.89 1.01
N ALA A 332 -5.99 8.62 1.37
CA ALA A 332 -7.32 8.15 1.75
C ALA A 332 -7.84 8.89 2.98
N TYR A 333 -7.04 9.02 4.04
CA TYR A 333 -7.47 9.66 5.28
C TYR A 333 -7.71 11.15 5.07
N TYR A 334 -6.87 11.83 4.29
CA TYR A 334 -7.11 13.19 3.84
C TYR A 334 -8.48 13.32 3.16
N GLY A 335 -8.74 12.45 2.18
CA GLY A 335 -10.00 12.42 1.45
C GLY A 335 -11.22 12.17 2.34
N ALA A 336 -11.10 11.25 3.30
CA ALA A 336 -12.17 10.95 4.23
C ALA A 336 -12.52 12.13 5.15
N LEU A 337 -11.52 12.84 5.67
CA LEU A 337 -11.73 14.04 6.51
C LEU A 337 -12.27 15.22 5.69
N GLN A 338 -11.81 15.40 4.46
CA GLN A 338 -12.29 16.45 3.56
C GLN A 338 -13.76 16.23 3.16
N GLY A 339 -14.14 14.98 2.90
CA GLY A 339 -15.49 14.61 2.49
C GLY A 339 -15.96 15.25 1.17
N GLY A 340 -17.24 15.03 0.85
CA GLY A 340 -17.84 15.51 -0.39
C GLY A 340 -17.17 14.92 -1.65
N LYS A 341 -17.37 15.58 -2.79
CA LYS A 341 -16.84 15.09 -4.09
C LYS A 341 -15.31 15.13 -4.16
N ALA A 342 -14.69 16.17 -3.60
CA ALA A 342 -13.23 16.29 -3.58
C ALA A 342 -12.59 15.22 -2.69
N GLY A 343 -13.16 14.97 -1.50
CA GLY A 343 -12.72 13.89 -0.63
C GLY A 343 -12.91 12.50 -1.26
N GLN A 344 -14.02 12.28 -1.98
CA GLN A 344 -14.22 11.05 -2.75
C GLN A 344 -13.17 10.87 -3.86
N ALA A 345 -12.75 11.94 -4.54
CA ALA A 345 -11.71 11.86 -5.55
C ALA A 345 -10.35 11.45 -4.95
N LEU A 346 -10.00 11.94 -3.76
CA LEU A 346 -8.80 11.50 -3.04
C LEU A 346 -8.89 10.05 -2.58
N LEU A 347 -10.05 9.60 -2.09
CA LEU A 347 -10.27 8.19 -1.76
C LEU A 347 -10.12 7.30 -3.01
N GLN A 348 -10.57 7.77 -4.17
CA GLN A 348 -10.41 7.08 -5.44
C GLN A 348 -8.94 7.04 -5.88
N GLU A 349 -8.20 8.16 -5.76
CA GLU A 349 -6.76 8.20 -6.04
C GLU A 349 -5.98 7.22 -5.16
N ALA A 350 -6.27 7.18 -3.84
CA ALA A 350 -5.63 6.22 -2.94
C ALA A 350 -5.88 4.77 -3.36
N TYR A 351 -7.13 4.44 -3.73
CA TYR A 351 -7.47 3.13 -4.29
C TYR A 351 -6.73 2.85 -5.61
N ASP A 352 -6.67 3.82 -6.51
CA ASP A 352 -6.02 3.66 -7.81
C ASP A 352 -4.50 3.46 -7.66
N GLN A 353 -3.84 4.11 -6.71
CA GLN A 353 -2.44 3.84 -6.40
C GLN A 353 -2.23 2.38 -5.94
N CYS A 354 -3.10 1.84 -5.07
CA CYS A 354 -3.04 0.41 -4.72
C CYS A 354 -3.23 -0.50 -5.94
N ARG A 355 -4.20 -0.19 -6.81
CA ARG A 355 -4.48 -0.95 -8.03
C ARG A 355 -3.29 -0.95 -8.99
N LEU A 356 -2.73 0.24 -9.26
CA LEU A 356 -1.62 0.42 -10.19
C LEU A 356 -0.36 -0.29 -9.71
N TYR A 357 -0.07 -0.23 -8.41
CA TYR A 357 1.05 -0.99 -7.83
C TYR A 357 0.82 -2.50 -7.92
N ARG A 358 -0.40 -2.98 -7.70
CA ARG A 358 -0.75 -4.38 -7.92
C ARG A 358 -0.55 -4.79 -9.38
N ASP A 359 -1.02 -3.98 -10.32
CA ASP A 359 -0.91 -4.25 -11.76
C ASP A 359 0.55 -4.39 -12.21
N VAL A 360 1.48 -3.71 -11.52
CA VAL A 360 2.93 -3.79 -11.77
C VAL A 360 3.59 -4.93 -11.02
N LEU A 361 3.33 -5.09 -9.71
CA LEU A 361 4.14 -5.90 -8.80
C LEU A 361 3.63 -7.33 -8.59
N LEU A 362 2.37 -7.62 -8.91
CA LEU A 362 1.79 -8.95 -8.69
C LEU A 362 2.52 -10.04 -9.48
N ASP A 363 2.97 -11.06 -8.76
CA ASP A 363 3.27 -12.39 -9.31
C ASP A 363 1.96 -13.19 -9.40
N PRO A 364 1.42 -13.44 -10.61
CA PRO A 364 0.14 -14.12 -10.77
C PRO A 364 0.22 -15.63 -10.44
N GLN A 365 1.41 -16.22 -10.35
CA GLN A 365 1.57 -17.63 -9.99
C GLN A 365 1.40 -17.86 -8.50
N THR A 366 1.87 -16.93 -7.66
CA THR A 366 1.88 -17.06 -6.20
C THR A 366 0.81 -16.21 -5.51
N GLY A 367 0.32 -15.16 -6.16
CA GLY A 367 -0.54 -14.15 -5.54
C GLY A 367 0.22 -13.15 -4.66
N LEU A 368 1.55 -13.28 -4.57
CA LEU A 368 2.45 -12.39 -3.86
C LEU A 368 2.95 -11.27 -4.79
N TRP A 369 3.56 -10.25 -4.21
CA TRP A 369 4.12 -9.13 -4.95
C TRP A 369 5.65 -9.22 -4.96
N HIS A 370 6.24 -8.94 -6.12
CA HIS A 370 7.65 -8.62 -6.25
C HIS A 370 7.98 -7.35 -5.46
N HIS A 371 9.18 -7.28 -4.90
CA HIS A 371 9.60 -6.16 -4.06
C HIS A 371 9.73 -4.85 -4.86
N ILE A 372 10.54 -4.85 -5.93
CA ILE A 372 10.84 -3.67 -6.74
C ILE A 372 10.80 -4.04 -8.21
N LEU A 373 9.91 -3.42 -8.98
CA LEU A 373 9.91 -3.49 -10.44
C LEU A 373 9.90 -2.07 -11.04
N LEU A 374 10.21 -2.02 -12.33
CA LEU A 374 10.53 -0.80 -13.06
C LEU A 374 11.81 -0.14 -12.53
N GLY A 375 12.28 0.91 -13.21
CA GLY A 375 13.52 1.57 -12.82
C GLY A 375 14.78 0.78 -13.16
N ASP A 376 15.92 1.28 -12.66
CA ASP A 376 17.25 0.71 -12.93
C ASP A 376 17.74 -0.27 -11.85
N GLY A 377 16.98 -0.42 -10.75
CA GLY A 377 17.35 -1.22 -9.57
C GLY A 377 16.26 -2.18 -9.13
N THR A 378 15.81 -3.06 -10.04
CA THR A 378 14.75 -4.03 -9.76
C THR A 378 15.18 -5.13 -8.80
N ASP A 379 14.26 -5.55 -7.95
CA ASP A 379 14.34 -6.70 -7.06
C ASP A 379 13.05 -7.51 -7.22
N ALA A 380 13.09 -8.53 -8.06
CA ALA A 380 11.95 -9.40 -8.33
C ALA A 380 11.78 -10.50 -7.26
N SER A 381 12.46 -10.42 -6.12
CA SER A 381 12.23 -11.37 -5.02
C SER A 381 10.87 -11.16 -4.36
N LEU A 382 10.33 -12.22 -3.74
CA LEU A 382 9.10 -12.19 -2.96
C LEU A 382 9.40 -11.81 -1.50
N TRP A 383 9.88 -10.59 -1.30
CA TRP A 383 10.23 -10.07 0.02
C TRP A 383 9.00 -9.99 0.92
N GLY A 384 9.07 -10.67 2.07
CA GLY A 384 7.96 -10.83 3.00
C GLY A 384 7.50 -9.51 3.60
N THR A 385 8.43 -8.62 3.96
CA THR A 385 8.08 -7.33 4.57
C THR A 385 7.46 -6.39 3.52
N GLY A 386 7.91 -6.42 2.26
CA GLY A 386 7.27 -5.69 1.17
C GLY A 386 5.81 -6.14 0.93
N ASN A 387 5.57 -7.46 0.96
CA ASN A 387 4.21 -8.01 0.91
C ASN A 387 3.36 -7.58 2.12
N ALA A 388 3.97 -7.58 3.31
CA ALA A 388 3.31 -7.13 4.53
C ALA A 388 2.89 -5.64 4.46
N TRP A 389 3.75 -4.78 3.89
CA TRP A 389 3.44 -3.38 3.63
C TRP A 389 2.27 -3.21 2.67
N ALA A 390 2.27 -3.94 1.55
CA ALA A 390 1.19 -3.90 0.58
C ALA A 390 -0.15 -4.33 1.21
N ALA A 391 -0.17 -5.46 1.92
CA ALA A 391 -1.36 -5.95 2.61
C ALA A 391 -1.88 -4.96 3.66
N ALA A 392 -1.03 -4.50 4.57
CA ALA A 392 -1.43 -3.59 5.63
C ALA A 392 -1.88 -2.23 5.07
N GLY A 393 -1.19 -1.71 4.06
CA GLY A 393 -1.50 -0.42 3.44
C GLY A 393 -2.86 -0.44 2.74
N MET A 394 -3.10 -1.46 1.92
CA MET A 394 -4.41 -1.67 1.28
C MET A 394 -5.53 -1.82 2.30
N LEU A 395 -5.27 -2.52 3.42
CA LEU A 395 -6.26 -2.70 4.48
C LEU A 395 -6.59 -1.37 5.20
N ARG A 396 -5.61 -0.48 5.39
CA ARG A 396 -5.86 0.87 5.94
C ARG A 396 -6.66 1.72 4.97
N VAL A 397 -6.39 1.66 3.67
CA VAL A 397 -7.20 2.35 2.64
C VAL A 397 -8.64 1.80 2.63
N LEU A 398 -8.80 0.49 2.71
CA LEU A 398 -10.09 -0.19 2.76
C LEU A 398 -10.95 0.28 3.93
N GLU A 399 -10.41 0.26 5.14
CA GLU A 399 -11.14 0.67 6.34
C GLU A 399 -11.41 2.18 6.35
N THR A 400 -10.49 2.97 5.78
CA THR A 400 -10.71 4.40 5.57
C THR A 400 -11.90 4.66 4.64
N ILE A 401 -12.01 3.95 3.52
CA ILE A 401 -13.15 4.03 2.61
C ILE A 401 -14.44 3.62 3.34
N ARG A 402 -14.42 2.51 4.10
CA ARG A 402 -15.58 2.00 4.86
C ARG A 402 -16.07 2.94 5.94
N GLY A 403 -15.16 3.62 6.63
CA GLY A 403 -15.48 4.64 7.63
C GLY A 403 -15.95 5.96 7.03
N SER A 404 -15.62 6.24 5.76
CA SER A 404 -15.94 7.51 5.11
C SER A 404 -17.41 7.65 4.67
N ALA A 405 -17.81 8.88 4.34
CA ALA A 405 -19.09 9.16 3.70
C ALA A 405 -19.25 8.50 2.31
N SER A 406 -18.16 8.05 1.69
CA SER A 406 -18.12 7.43 0.35
C SER A 406 -18.29 5.90 0.39
N ALA A 407 -18.40 5.30 1.58
CA ALA A 407 -18.49 3.83 1.74
C ALA A 407 -19.57 3.17 0.88
N LYS A 408 -20.73 3.82 0.70
CA LYS A 408 -21.83 3.24 -0.10
C LYS A 408 -21.57 3.27 -1.60
N SER A 409 -20.85 4.28 -2.10
CA SER A 409 -20.56 4.45 -3.52
C SER A 409 -19.29 3.74 -3.97
N MET A 410 -18.42 3.35 -3.04
CA MET A 410 -17.13 2.71 -3.34
C MET A 410 -17.09 1.23 -2.97
N LYS A 411 -18.19 0.49 -3.24
CA LYS A 411 -18.30 -0.93 -2.87
C LYS A 411 -17.38 -1.85 -3.67
N GLU A 412 -17.19 -1.57 -4.96
CA GLU A 412 -16.29 -2.37 -5.80
C GLU A 412 -14.84 -2.17 -5.38
N GLN A 413 -14.44 -0.94 -5.04
CA GLN A 413 -13.12 -0.62 -4.49
C GLN A 413 -12.88 -1.39 -3.19
N GLN A 414 -13.87 -1.43 -2.29
CA GLN A 414 -13.79 -2.21 -1.05
C GLN A 414 -13.62 -3.71 -1.33
N LYS A 415 -14.40 -4.26 -2.26
CA LYS A 415 -14.31 -5.68 -2.66
C LYS A 415 -12.93 -6.00 -3.23
N ASN A 416 -12.42 -5.14 -4.11
CA ASN A 416 -11.11 -5.30 -4.73
C ASN A 416 -9.99 -5.28 -3.69
N LEU A 417 -9.94 -4.27 -2.81
CA LEU A 417 -8.94 -4.19 -1.75
C LEU A 417 -9.03 -5.40 -0.79
N THR A 418 -10.24 -5.86 -0.45
CA THR A 418 -10.44 -7.06 0.37
C THR A 418 -9.82 -8.29 -0.31
N SER A 419 -10.12 -8.50 -1.59
CA SER A 419 -9.58 -9.61 -2.40
C SER A 419 -8.06 -9.56 -2.51
N TRP A 420 -7.49 -8.39 -2.76
CA TRP A 420 -6.04 -8.25 -2.95
C TRP A 420 -5.25 -8.45 -1.67
N VAL A 421 -5.80 -8.05 -0.52
CA VAL A 421 -5.20 -8.38 0.77
C VAL A 421 -5.29 -9.89 1.02
N ASP A 422 -6.44 -10.51 0.74
CA ASP A 422 -6.61 -11.97 0.89
C ASP A 422 -5.67 -12.78 -0.01
N GLU A 423 -5.41 -12.32 -1.24
CA GLU A 423 -4.40 -12.88 -2.15
C GLU A 423 -3.02 -12.94 -1.50
N ILE A 424 -2.52 -11.81 -0.97
CA ILE A 424 -1.21 -11.73 -0.32
C ILE A 424 -1.16 -12.62 0.93
N LEU A 425 -2.18 -12.55 1.79
CA LEU A 425 -2.21 -13.34 3.02
C LEU A 425 -2.25 -14.84 2.71
N THR A 426 -3.07 -15.26 1.76
CA THR A 426 -3.17 -16.65 1.34
C THR A 426 -1.86 -17.13 0.75
N GLY A 427 -1.21 -16.34 -0.11
CA GLY A 427 0.09 -16.65 -0.67
C GLY A 427 1.17 -16.77 0.41
N ALA A 428 1.26 -15.78 1.31
CA ALA A 428 2.31 -15.73 2.32
C ALA A 428 2.22 -16.89 3.32
N TRP A 429 1.01 -17.23 3.78
CA TRP A 429 0.83 -18.30 4.76
C TRP A 429 1.06 -19.71 4.21
N GLN A 430 1.17 -19.91 2.89
CA GLN A 430 1.66 -21.17 2.32
C GLN A 430 3.13 -21.44 2.65
N HIS A 431 3.89 -20.39 2.98
CA HIS A 431 5.31 -20.44 3.33
C HIS A 431 5.55 -20.44 4.85
N GLN A 432 4.52 -20.62 5.67
CA GLN A 432 4.67 -20.62 7.12
C GLN A 432 5.48 -21.83 7.60
N HIS A 433 6.52 -21.57 8.39
CA HIS A 433 7.30 -22.62 9.02
C HIS A 433 6.59 -23.21 10.25
N PRO A 434 6.94 -24.44 10.69
CA PRO A 434 6.29 -25.08 11.84
C PRO A 434 6.33 -24.29 13.16
N ASN A 435 7.30 -23.39 13.33
CA ASN A 435 7.42 -22.47 14.47
C ASN A 435 6.56 -21.19 14.33
N GLY A 436 5.79 -21.07 13.25
CA GLY A 436 4.89 -19.94 12.97
C GLY A 436 5.53 -18.78 12.20
N THR A 437 6.85 -18.78 11.98
CA THR A 437 7.56 -17.68 11.30
C THR A 437 7.48 -17.78 9.79
N LEU A 438 7.57 -16.63 9.13
CA LEU A 438 7.88 -16.49 7.71
C LEU A 438 9.35 -16.11 7.54
N PHE A 439 9.92 -16.45 6.39
CA PHE A 439 11.27 -16.02 6.01
C PHE A 439 11.27 -14.68 5.30
N ASN A 440 12.41 -13.98 5.32
CA ASN A 440 12.56 -12.65 4.72
C ASN A 440 12.21 -12.65 3.22
N TYR A 441 12.65 -13.67 2.49
CA TYR A 441 12.10 -13.98 1.17
C TYR A 441 11.21 -15.20 1.32
N LEU A 442 9.92 -15.07 1.02
CA LEU A 442 8.89 -16.03 1.42
C LEU A 442 9.14 -17.42 0.84
N ASP A 443 9.64 -17.49 -0.39
CA ASP A 443 9.89 -18.71 -1.15
C ASP A 443 11.33 -19.23 -1.08
N ASP A 444 12.22 -18.56 -0.33
CA ASP A 444 13.63 -18.95 -0.21
C ASP A 444 13.94 -19.49 1.20
N ALA A 445 14.02 -20.83 1.28
CA ALA A 445 14.34 -21.55 2.52
C ALA A 445 15.77 -21.31 3.05
N THR A 446 16.64 -20.61 2.32
CA THR A 446 17.98 -20.22 2.80
C THR A 446 17.98 -18.85 3.49
N SER A 447 16.88 -18.11 3.38
CA SER A 447 16.70 -16.82 4.02
C SER A 447 16.42 -16.95 5.52
N PHE A 448 16.53 -15.84 6.25
CA PHE A 448 16.34 -15.83 7.71
C PHE A 448 14.86 -15.67 8.09
N ALA A 449 14.50 -16.16 9.28
CA ALA A 449 13.18 -15.91 9.86
C ALA A 449 12.98 -14.42 10.15
N ASP A 450 12.04 -13.80 9.46
CA ASP A 450 11.79 -12.37 9.54
C ASP A 450 10.58 -12.09 10.44
N THR A 451 10.85 -11.46 11.58
CA THR A 451 9.82 -11.10 12.55
C THR A 451 8.95 -9.94 12.08
N SER A 452 9.46 -9.05 11.23
CA SER A 452 8.72 -7.86 10.77
C SER A 452 7.59 -8.25 9.83
N SER A 453 7.89 -9.03 8.79
CA SER A 453 6.88 -9.58 7.89
C SER A 453 5.89 -10.47 8.62
N THR A 454 6.38 -11.40 9.45
CA THR A 454 5.52 -12.30 10.24
C THR A 454 4.53 -11.51 11.10
N ALA A 455 5.00 -10.50 11.83
CA ALA A 455 4.14 -9.72 12.72
C ALA A 455 3.10 -8.90 11.95
N LEU A 456 3.50 -8.21 10.87
CA LEU A 456 2.60 -7.33 10.13
C LEU A 456 1.59 -8.10 9.26
N LEU A 457 1.97 -9.26 8.69
CA LEU A 457 1.04 -10.16 8.02
C LEU A 457 0.06 -10.80 9.01
N ALA A 458 0.52 -11.19 10.21
CA ALA A 458 -0.35 -11.71 11.26
C ALA A 458 -1.36 -10.64 11.71
N ALA A 459 -0.91 -9.42 11.97
CA ALA A 459 -1.77 -8.29 12.30
C ALA A 459 -2.81 -8.04 11.20
N SER A 460 -2.38 -8.01 9.93
CA SER A 460 -3.25 -7.83 8.77
C SER A 460 -4.30 -8.95 8.66
N SER A 461 -3.92 -10.19 8.94
CA SER A 461 -4.83 -11.34 8.96
C SER A 461 -5.92 -11.20 10.02
N PHE A 462 -5.56 -10.84 11.25
CA PHE A 462 -6.53 -10.61 12.32
C PHE A 462 -7.46 -9.43 12.04
N ARG A 463 -6.92 -8.35 11.44
CA ARG A 463 -7.72 -7.18 11.04
C ARG A 463 -8.72 -7.55 9.94
N LEU A 464 -8.28 -8.23 8.87
CA LEU A 464 -9.15 -8.68 7.78
C LEU A 464 -10.27 -9.60 8.29
N ALA A 465 -9.94 -10.57 9.16
CA ALA A 465 -10.93 -11.48 9.74
C ALA A 465 -11.97 -10.77 10.63
N LYS A 466 -11.59 -9.70 11.35
CA LYS A 466 -12.54 -8.88 12.13
C LYS A 466 -13.46 -8.10 11.21
N THR A 467 -12.92 -7.61 10.12
CA THR A 467 -13.59 -6.80 9.10
C THR A 467 -14.65 -7.59 8.33
N ASP A 468 -14.34 -8.83 7.90
CA ASP A 468 -15.27 -9.69 7.17
C ASP A 468 -16.45 -10.19 8.01
N ARG A 469 -16.33 -10.11 9.34
CA ARG A 469 -17.38 -10.47 10.29
C ARG A 469 -18.40 -9.36 10.56
N GLN A 470 -18.26 -8.15 9.98
CA GLN A 470 -19.30 -7.12 10.06
C GLN A 470 -20.46 -7.50 9.14
N PRO A 471 -21.63 -7.92 9.66
CA PRO A 471 -22.77 -8.24 8.81
C PRO A 471 -23.26 -6.97 8.12
N ALA A 472 -23.70 -7.09 6.87
CA ALA A 472 -24.45 -6.05 6.19
C ALA A 472 -25.55 -5.50 7.13
N PRO A 473 -25.84 -4.18 7.12
CA PRO A 473 -26.81 -3.60 8.02
C PRO A 473 -28.15 -4.33 7.88
N HIS A 474 -28.63 -4.88 9.00
CA HIS A 474 -29.89 -5.60 9.10
C HIS A 474 -30.97 -4.90 8.26
N PRO A 475 -31.68 -5.61 7.36
CA PRO A 475 -32.88 -5.05 6.77
C PRO A 475 -33.84 -4.72 7.92
N ARG A 476 -34.24 -3.45 8.01
CA ARG A 476 -35.24 -2.98 8.97
C ARG A 476 -36.40 -3.97 8.95
N ARG A 477 -36.66 -4.62 10.09
CA ARG A 477 -37.91 -5.36 10.29
C ARG A 477 -39.04 -4.38 10.02
N HIS A 478 -39.72 -4.52 8.88
CA HIS A 478 -41.04 -3.94 8.71
C HIS A 478 -41.92 -4.57 9.78
N ALA A 479 -42.29 -3.77 10.77
CA ALA A 479 -43.36 -4.12 11.68
C ALA A 479 -44.60 -4.37 10.82
N ARG A 480 -44.95 -5.64 10.66
CA ARG A 480 -46.20 -6.07 10.04
C ARG A 480 -47.29 -5.73 11.05
N THR A 481 -47.98 -4.62 10.84
CA THR A 481 -49.21 -4.29 11.56
C THR A 481 -50.21 -5.40 11.25
N VAL A 482 -50.44 -6.29 12.20
CA VAL A 482 -51.55 -7.24 12.14
C VAL A 482 -52.76 -6.49 12.65
N ALA A 483 -53.64 -6.08 11.73
CA ALA A 483 -54.99 -5.67 12.07
C ALA A 483 -55.72 -6.88 12.67
N HIS A 484 -56.21 -6.77 13.89
CA HIS A 484 -57.24 -7.67 14.40
C HIS A 484 -58.60 -7.00 14.19
N SER A 485 -59.32 -7.49 13.19
CA SER A 485 -60.77 -7.39 13.13
C SER A 485 -61.35 -8.62 13.85
N ARG A 486 -61.95 -8.40 15.02
CA ARG A 486 -63.21 -8.99 15.47
C ARG A 486 -63.59 -8.42 16.83
#